data_AF-F9EQJ1-F1
#
_entry.id   AF-F9EQJ1-F1
#
_cell.length_a   1.000
_cell.length_b   1.000
_cell.length_c   1.000
_cell.angle_alpha   90.00
_cell.angle_beta   90.00
_cell.angle_gamma   90.00
#
_symmetry.space_group_name_H-M   'P 1'
#
loop_
_entity.id
_entity.type
_entity.pdbx_description
1 polymer ?
#
loop_
_entity_poly.entity_id
_entity_poly.type
_entity_poly.pdbx_seq_one_letter_code
_entity_poly.pdbx_strand_id
1 'polypeptide(L)'
;MKKNFQNDLSITISSPFCLEFMKKGVNKAETLKKVLKLLNIEPEEVIAFGDSMNDYEMLSLVGKPFIMGNANQRLIDALPDVEVVGNNNED
;
A
#
# COMPACT_ATOMS: atom_id res chain seq x y z
N MET A 1 -2.10 4.72 -32.02
CA MET A 1 -1.02 3.96 -31.33
C MET A 1 -1.41 3.78 -29.86
N LYS A 2 -1.61 2.55 -29.38
CA LYS A 2 -1.70 2.28 -27.93
C LYS A 2 -0.27 2.02 -27.43
N LYS A 3 0.29 2.94 -26.67
CA LYS A 3 1.60 2.75 -26.03
C LYS A 3 1.37 2.13 -24.66
N ASN A 4 2.05 1.03 -24.36
CA ASN A 4 1.94 0.35 -23.07
C ASN A 4 3.03 0.91 -22.13
N PHE A 5 2.62 1.42 -20.97
CA PHE A 5 3.52 2.04 -19.98
C PHE A 5 3.77 1.17 -18.74
N GLN A 6 3.20 -0.04 -18.69
CA GLN A 6 3.36 -0.96 -17.55
C GLN A 6 4.83 -1.26 -17.20
N ASN A 7 5.72 -1.20 -18.21
CA ASN A 7 7.14 -1.46 -18.01
C ASN A 7 7.97 -0.23 -17.62
N ASP A 8 7.38 0.96 -17.62
CA ASP A 8 8.09 2.22 -17.42
C ASP A 8 7.61 2.96 -16.16
N LEU A 9 6.36 2.73 -15.75
CA LEU A 9 5.69 3.45 -14.67
C LEU A 9 5.10 2.50 -13.63
N SER A 10 5.13 2.93 -12.38
CA SER A 10 4.24 2.41 -11.33
C SER A 10 2.98 3.26 -11.34
N ILE A 11 1.81 2.63 -11.43
CA ILE A 11 0.51 3.30 -11.56
C ILE A 11 -0.41 2.80 -10.46
N THR A 12 -0.95 3.71 -9.66
CA THR A 12 -1.84 3.37 -8.54
C THR A 12 -2.97 4.40 -8.37
N ILE A 13 -3.95 4.09 -7.52
CA ILE A 13 -5.09 4.94 -7.20
C ILE A 13 -5.12 5.14 -5.69
N SER A 14 -5.00 6.40 -5.25
CA SER A 14 -5.07 6.76 -3.82
C SER A 14 -6.47 7.19 -3.39
N SER A 15 -7.25 7.76 -4.31
CA SER A 15 -8.64 8.17 -4.08
C SER A 15 -9.46 7.98 -5.37
N PRO A 16 -10.81 7.95 -5.31
CA PRO A 16 -11.65 7.56 -6.45
C PRO A 16 -11.37 8.28 -7.77
N PHE A 17 -10.85 9.51 -7.72
CA PHE A 17 -10.57 10.35 -8.89
C PHE A 17 -9.09 10.74 -9.02
N CYS A 18 -8.19 10.08 -8.28
CA CYS A 18 -6.76 10.34 -8.33
C CYS A 18 -6.01 9.13 -8.87
N LEU A 19 -5.51 9.25 -10.11
CA LEU A 19 -4.59 8.29 -10.71
C LEU A 19 -3.17 8.82 -10.60
N GLU A 20 -2.32 8.07 -9.90
CA GLU A 20 -0.94 8.45 -9.63
C GLU A 20 0.02 7.70 -10.55
N PHE A 21 1.02 8.42 -11.05
CA PHE A 21 2.09 7.88 -11.87
C PHE A 21 3.43 8.16 -11.19
N MET A 22 4.18 7.11 -10.90
CA MET A 22 5.54 7.23 -10.39
C MET A 22 6.52 6.53 -11.32
N LYS A 23 7.81 6.84 -11.17
CA LYS A 23 8.88 6.06 -11.79
C LYS A 23 8.71 4.60 -11.41
N LYS A 24 8.92 3.67 -12.35
CA LYS A 24 8.87 2.23 -12.07
C LYS A 24 9.67 1.86 -10.81
N GLY A 25 9.03 1.09 -9.95
CA GLY A 25 9.62 0.63 -8.70
C GLY A 25 9.58 1.67 -7.58
N VAL A 26 8.83 2.76 -7.74
CA VAL A 26 8.53 3.70 -6.65
C VAL A 26 7.13 3.40 -6.13
N ASN A 27 7.03 3.03 -4.86
CA ASN A 27 5.79 2.90 -4.08
C ASN A 27 6.11 3.00 -2.57
N LYS A 28 5.08 2.91 -1.72
CA LYS A 28 5.23 2.97 -0.26
C LYS A 28 6.11 1.82 0.27
N ALA A 29 5.97 0.61 -0.25
CA ALA A 29 6.75 -0.56 0.15
C ALA A 29 8.25 -0.39 -0.10
N GLU A 30 8.65 0.08 -1.28
CA GLU A 30 10.06 0.31 -1.64
C GLU A 30 10.69 1.44 -0.82
N THR A 31 9.89 2.42 -0.40
CA THR A 31 10.34 3.45 0.53
C THR A 31 10.51 2.87 1.93
N LEU A 32 9.54 2.07 2.39
CA LEU A 32 9.59 1.40 3.69
C LEU A 32 10.82 0.49 3.81
N LYS A 33 11.10 -0.36 2.80
CA LYS A 33 12.31 -1.21 2.78
C LYS A 33 13.60 -0.44 3.01
N LYS A 34 13.71 0.76 2.43
CA LYS A 34 14.89 1.63 2.61
C LYS A 34 14.98 2.16 4.04
N VAL A 35 13.86 2.58 4.63
CA VAL A 35 13.80 3.04 6.02
C VAL A 35 14.16 1.91 6.98
N LEU A 36 13.57 0.74 6.81
CA LEU A 36 13.84 -0.45 7.63
C LEU A 36 15.32 -0.85 7.60
N LYS A 37 15.94 -0.82 6.41
CA LYS A 37 17.38 -1.06 6.26
C LYS A 37 18.24 -0.05 7.02
N LEU A 38 17.86 1.22 7.05
CA LEU A 38 18.59 2.25 7.81
C LEU A 38 18.47 2.06 9.32
N LEU A 39 17.35 1.49 9.78
CA LEU A 39 17.07 1.24 11.19
C LEU A 39 17.50 -0.16 11.65
N ASN A 40 17.92 -1.03 10.72
CA ASN A 40 18.22 -2.44 10.97
C ASN A 40 17.03 -3.17 11.63
N ILE A 41 15.84 -2.97 11.06
CA ILE A 41 14.58 -3.61 11.47
C ILE A 41 14.13 -4.52 10.32
N GLU A 42 13.69 -5.73 10.64
CA GLU A 42 13.14 -6.65 9.64
C GLU A 42 11.64 -6.34 9.39
N PRO A 43 11.12 -6.53 8.16
CA PRO A 43 9.70 -6.27 7.87
C PRO A 43 8.72 -7.02 8.80
N GLU A 44 9.09 -8.20 9.29
CA GLU A 44 8.29 -9.02 10.19
C GLU A 44 8.06 -8.35 11.56
N GLU A 45 8.92 -7.41 11.95
CA GLU A 45 8.84 -6.63 13.19
C GLU A 45 7.93 -5.39 13.04
N VAL A 46 7.35 -5.18 11.85
CA VAL A 46 6.65 -3.94 11.50
C VAL A 46 5.14 -4.14 11.50
N ILE A 47 4.45 -3.15 12.06
CA ILE A 47 3.00 -2.96 11.92
C ILE A 47 2.77 -1.82 10.91
N ALA A 48 1.86 -2.02 9.96
CA ALA A 48 1.43 -0.95 9.05
C ALA A 48 -0.09 -0.92 8.90
N PHE A 49 -0.59 0.29 8.64
CA PHE A 49 -2.01 0.58 8.44
C PHE A 49 -2.18 1.22 7.06
N GLY A 50 -3.27 0.89 6.37
CA GLY A 50 -3.57 1.44 5.05
C GLY A 50 -5.05 1.38 4.70
N ASP A 51 -5.45 2.18 3.72
CA ASP A 51 -6.84 2.38 3.35
C ASP A 51 -7.08 2.42 1.82
N SER A 52 -6.02 2.53 1.01
CA SER A 52 -6.16 2.69 -0.44
C SER A 52 -5.21 1.79 -1.23
N MET A 53 -5.38 1.74 -2.56
CA MET A 53 -4.60 0.83 -3.41
C MET A 53 -3.10 1.18 -3.47
N ASN A 54 -2.68 2.37 -3.06
CA ASN A 54 -1.25 2.69 -2.96
C ASN A 54 -0.58 2.11 -1.70
N ASP A 55 -1.36 1.53 -0.78
CA ASP A 55 -0.90 0.81 0.41
C ASP A 55 -0.72 -0.68 0.18
N TYR A 56 -1.27 -1.24 -0.91
CA TYR A 56 -1.31 -2.68 -1.15
C TYR A 56 0.07 -3.35 -1.01
N GLU A 57 1.10 -2.84 -1.68
CA GLU A 57 2.44 -3.43 -1.61
C GLU A 57 3.08 -3.27 -0.23
N MET A 58 2.73 -2.20 0.52
CA MET A 58 3.26 -1.96 1.86
C MET A 58 2.62 -2.92 2.86
N LEU A 59 1.30 -3.09 2.81
CA LEU A 59 0.58 -4.04 3.65
C LEU A 59 0.97 -5.49 3.34
N SER A 60 1.28 -5.80 2.08
CA SER A 60 1.79 -7.11 1.67
C SER A 60 3.23 -7.41 2.15
N LEU A 61 3.96 -6.38 2.61
CA LEU A 61 5.38 -6.48 2.98
C LEU A 61 5.59 -6.72 4.48
N VAL A 62 4.76 -6.13 5.33
CA VAL A 62 5.01 -6.07 6.78
C VAL A 62 4.52 -7.32 7.51
N GLY A 63 5.08 -7.59 8.69
CA GLY A 63 4.69 -8.73 9.52
C GLY A 63 3.26 -8.64 10.05
N LYS A 64 2.76 -7.43 10.30
CA LYS A 64 1.39 -7.22 10.80
C LYS A 64 0.68 -6.06 10.09
N PRO A 65 -0.01 -6.34 8.98
CA PRO A 65 -0.81 -5.34 8.30
C PRO A 65 -2.20 -5.18 8.93
N PHE A 66 -2.77 -3.99 8.80
CA PHE A 66 -4.16 -3.68 9.13
C PHE A 66 -4.79 -2.80 8.04
N ILE A 67 -6.05 -3.07 7.72
CA ILE A 67 -6.84 -2.26 6.80
C ILE A 67 -7.83 -1.42 7.59
N MET A 68 -7.95 -0.13 7.29
CA MET A 68 -8.92 0.75 7.94
C MET A 68 -10.37 0.36 7.57
N GLY A 69 -11.32 0.51 8.50
CA GLY A 69 -12.72 0.11 8.27
C GLY A 69 -13.40 0.83 7.09
N ASN A 70 -12.95 2.05 6.80
CA ASN A 70 -13.42 2.88 5.70
C ASN A 70 -12.51 2.83 4.47
N ALA A 71 -11.69 1.79 4.36
CA ALA A 71 -10.80 1.56 3.22
C ALA A 71 -11.57 1.34 1.92
N ASN A 72 -10.85 1.54 0.80
CA ASN A 72 -11.33 1.22 -0.52
C ASN A 72 -11.63 -0.29 -0.63
N GLN A 73 -12.84 -0.66 -1.07
CA GLN A 73 -13.25 -2.07 -1.22
C GLN A 73 -12.26 -2.89 -2.04
N ARG A 74 -11.63 -2.30 -3.06
CA ARG A 74 -10.64 -2.99 -3.89
C ARG A 74 -9.40 -3.44 -3.10
N LEU A 75 -9.01 -2.69 -2.07
CA LEU A 75 -7.91 -3.06 -1.19
C LEU A 75 -8.31 -4.24 -0.30
N ILE A 76 -9.51 -4.16 0.31
CA ILE A 76 -10.08 -5.24 1.15
C ILE A 76 -10.16 -6.55 0.34
N ASP A 77 -10.71 -6.49 -0.88
CA ASP A 77 -10.83 -7.65 -1.75
C ASP A 77 -9.47 -8.23 -2.17
N ALA A 78 -8.44 -7.38 -2.29
CA ALA A 78 -7.10 -7.79 -2.68
C ALA A 78 -6.28 -8.42 -1.53
N LEU A 79 -6.68 -8.19 -0.28
CA LEU A 79 -6.01 -8.64 0.94
C LEU A 79 -7.02 -9.27 1.92
N PRO A 80 -7.69 -10.37 1.54
CA PRO A 80 -8.83 -10.91 2.29
C PRO A 80 -8.47 -11.47 3.68
N ASP A 81 -7.19 -11.82 3.89
CA ASP A 81 -6.70 -12.38 5.15
C ASP A 81 -6.18 -11.31 6.12
N VAL A 82 -6.19 -10.03 5.72
CA VAL A 82 -5.73 -8.91 6.55
C VAL A 82 -6.87 -8.40 7.42
N GLU A 83 -6.60 -8.21 8.72
CA GLU A 83 -7.58 -7.71 9.68
C GLU A 83 -8.03 -6.29 9.32
N VAL A 84 -9.36 -6.09 9.30
CA VAL A 84 -9.99 -4.77 9.14
C VAL A 84 -10.29 -4.19 10.52
N VAL A 85 -9.70 -3.04 10.82
CA VAL A 85 -9.87 -2.31 12.09
C VAL A 85 -10.97 -1.23 11.97
N GLY A 86 -11.11 -0.38 13.01
CA GLY A 86 -12.08 0.71 13.02
C GLY A 86 -11.86 1.75 11.91
N ASN A 87 -12.81 2.68 11.79
CA ASN A 87 -12.69 3.77 10.83
C ASN A 87 -11.72 4.85 11.33
N ASN A 88 -11.09 5.58 10.42
CA ASN A 88 -10.21 6.70 10.79
C ASN A 88 -10.95 7.98 11.20
N ASN A 89 -12.29 7.95 11.26
CA ASN A 89 -13.17 9.06 11.61
C ASN A 89 -14.04 8.76 12.83
N GLU A 90 -13.70 7.71 13.58
CA GLU A 90 -14.33 7.31 14.84
C GLU A 90 -13.35 7.56 16.00
N ASP A 91 -13.85 8.04 17.14
CA ASP A 91 -13.13 8.20 18.41
C ASP A 91 -13.26 6.93 19.28
#